data_AF-A0A7X7BKS0-F1
#
_entry.id   AF-A0A7X7BKS0-F1
#
_cell.length_a   1.000
_cell.length_b   1.000
_cell.length_c   1.000
_cell.angle_alpha   90.00
_cell.angle_beta   90.00
_cell.angle_gamma   90.00
#
_symmetry.space_group_name_H-M   'P 1'
#
loop_
_entity.id
_entity.type
_entity.pdbx_description
1 polymer ?
#
loop_
_entity_poly.entity_id
_entity_poly.type
_entity_poly.pdbx_seq_one_letter_code
_entity_poly.pdbx_strand_id
1 'polypeptide(L)' 'MSVPVFLHVDLDAFFASVEQLDFPEYRGKPVIVGGKPGDRRSVVSTCS' A
#
# COMPACT_ATOMS: atom_id res chain seq x y z
N MET A 1 2.84 -40.38 0.92
CA MET A 1 2.22 -39.32 0.08
C MET A 1 2.57 -37.98 0.69
N SER A 2 3.20 -37.08 -0.05
CA SER A 2 3.46 -35.71 0.43
C SER A 2 2.16 -34.92 0.38
N VAL A 3 1.84 -34.18 1.44
CA VAL A 3 0.73 -33.24 1.45
C VAL A 3 1.05 -32.01 0.58
N PRO A 4 0.06 -31.42 -0.12
CA PRO A 4 0.26 -30.19 -0.87
C PRO A 4 0.61 -29.03 0.06
N VAL A 5 1.55 -28.19 -0.35
CA VAL A 5 1.88 -26.93 0.32
C VAL A 5 1.19 -25.80 -0.42
N PHE A 6 0.45 -24.96 0.31
CA PHE A 6 -0.17 -23.75 -0.20
C PHE A 6 0.48 -22.54 0.45
N LEU A 7 0.97 -21.62 -0.38
CA LEU A 7 1.65 -20.40 0.08
C LEU A 7 0.80 -19.19 -0.31
N HIS A 8 0.60 -18.29 0.64
CA HIS A 8 -0.05 -17.00 0.44
C HIS A 8 0.98 -15.89 0.64
N VAL A 9 0.96 -14.89 -0.23
CA VAL A 9 1.82 -13.71 -0.17
C VAL A 9 0.92 -12.50 -0.29
N ASP A 10 1.09 -11.56 0.64
CA ASP A 10 0.44 -10.25 0.64
C ASP A 10 1.52 -9.18 0.82
N LEU A 11 1.30 -8.01 0.22
CA LEU A 11 2.26 -6.92 0.22
C LEU A 11 1.87 -5.87 1.26
N ASP A 12 2.79 -5.59 2.20
CA ASP A 12 2.58 -4.60 3.25
C ASP A 12 2.27 -3.22 2.68
N ALA A 13 1.08 -2.69 3.02
CA ALA A 13 0.61 -1.37 2.60
C ALA A 13 0.92 -1.05 1.12
N PHE A 14 0.61 -1.99 0.22
CA PHE A 14 1.14 -2.03 -1.15
C PHE A 14 1.28 -0.68 -1.86
N PHE A 15 0.19 0.11 -1.97
CA PHE A 15 0.27 1.39 -2.70
C PHE A 15 1.12 2.44 -1.98
N ALA A 16 1.11 2.49 -0.65
CA ALA A 16 1.99 3.39 0.08
C ALA A 16 3.46 2.96 -0.05
N SER A 17 3.73 1.65 -0.06
CA SER A 17 5.07 1.09 -0.29
C SER A 17 5.61 1.40 -1.70
N VAL A 18 4.74 1.42 -2.71
CA VAL A 18 5.09 1.87 -4.07
C VAL A 18 5.44 3.36 -4.08
N GLU A 19 4.60 4.22 -3.49
CA GLU A 19 4.90 5.66 -3.40
C GLU A 19 6.19 5.94 -2.62
N GLN A 20 6.48 5.21 -1.55
CA GLN A 20 7.74 5.32 -0.81
C GLN A 20 8.97 4.76 -1.56
N LEU A 21 8.76 3.91 -2.57
CA LEU A 21 9.82 3.45 -3.47
C LEU A 21 10.16 4.54 -4.49
N ASP A 22 9.14 5.10 -5.13
CA ASP A 22 9.27 6.14 -6.16
C ASP A 22 9.69 7.50 -5.56
N PHE A 23 9.27 7.80 -4.34
CA PHE A 23 9.58 9.01 -3.58
C PHE A 23 10.24 8.65 -2.22
N PRO A 24 11.56 8.38 -2.20
CA PRO A 24 12.26 7.92 -1.00
C PRO A 24 12.12 8.85 0.21
N GLU A 25 11.87 10.14 0.00
CA GLU A 25 11.64 11.14 1.03
C GLU A 25 10.33 10.93 1.82
N TYR A 26 9.43 10.06 1.38
CA TYR A 26 8.23 9.67 2.11
C TYR A 26 8.47 8.56 3.14
N ARG A 27 9.62 7.87 3.08
CA ARG A 27 9.95 6.80 4.03
C ARG A 27 10.05 7.34 5.45
N GLY A 28 9.47 6.61 6.39
CA GLY A 28 9.42 6.99 7.81
C GLY A 28 8.45 8.12 8.13
N LYS A 29 7.65 8.59 7.15
CA LYS A 29 6.57 9.55 7.35
C LYS A 29 5.21 8.83 7.29
N PRO A 30 4.17 9.38 7.91
CA PRO A 30 2.79 8.93 7.68
C PRO A 30 2.40 9.19 6.21
N VAL A 31 2.06 8.13 5.47
CA VAL A 31 1.65 8.19 4.05
C VAL A 31 0.24 7.64 3.88
N ILE A 32 -0.58 8.34 3.09
CA ILE A 32 -1.90 7.89 2.64
C ILE A 32 -1.96 7.98 1.12
N VAL A 33 -2.48 6.93 0.48
CA VAL A 33 -2.85 6.93 -0.93
C VAL A 33 -4.38 6.90 -1.03
N GLY A 34 -4.97 7.79 -1.82
CA GLY A 34 -6.43 7.96 -1.92
C GLY A 34 -6.87 8.66 -3.21
N GLY A 35 -8.13 9.06 -3.25
CA GLY A 35 -8.74 9.70 -4.42
C GLY A 35 -8.08 11.03 -4.82
N LYS A 36 -8.49 11.55 -5.98
CA LYS A 36 -7.90 12.77 -6.56
C LYS A 36 -8.14 14.00 -5.67
N PRO A 37 -7.19 14.93 -5.62
CA PRO A 37 -7.40 16.22 -4.96
C PRO A 37 -8.68 16.90 -5.45
N GLY A 38 -9.49 17.41 -4.53
CA GLY A 38 -10.75 18.08 -4.84
C GLY A 38 -11.99 17.18 -4.90
N ASP A 39 -11.83 15.85 -4.90
CA ASP A 39 -12.98 14.93 -4.76
C ASP A 39 -13.44 14.86 -3.30
N ARG A 40 -14.60 15.46 -3.04
CA ARG A 40 -15.21 15.60 -1.71
C ARG A 40 -15.77 14.28 -1.14
N ARG A 41 -15.88 13.21 -1.93
CA ARG A 41 -16.44 11.92 -1.48
C ARG A 41 -15.46 10.76 -1.59
N SER A 42 -14.17 11.06 -1.78
CA SER A 42 -13.12 10.04 -1.82
C SER A 42 -12.79 9.48 -0.44
N VAL A 43 -12.14 8.32 -0.43
CA VAL A 43 -11.68 7.62 0.77
C VAL A 43 -10.20 7.29 0.67
N VAL A 44 -9.62 6.89 1.79
CA VAL A 44 -8.27 6.33 1.86
C VAL A 44 -8.28 4.91 1.26
N SER A 45 -7.35 4.64 0.34
CA SER A 45 -7.14 3.29 -0.22
C SER A 45 -6.08 2.52 0.54
N THR A 46 -5.04 3.18 1.05
CA THR A 46 -3.93 2.55 1.79
C THR A 46 -3.30 3.57 2.74
N CYS A 47 -2.80 3.10 3.88
CA CYS A 47 -1.95 3.87 4.79
C CYS A 47 -0.71 3.06 5.19
N SER A 48 0.40 3.76 5.42
CA SER A 48 1.63 3.20 6.02
C SER A 48 1.69 3.43 7.52
#